data_AF-A0A955BH79-F1
#
_entry.id   AF-A0A955BH79-F1
#
_cell.length_a   1.000
_cell.length_b   1.000
_cell.length_c   1.000
_cell.angle_alpha   90.00
_cell.angle_beta   90.00
_cell.angle_gamma   90.00
#
_symmetry.space_group_name_H-M   'P 1'
#
loop_
_entity.id
_entity.type
_entity.pdbx_description
1 polymer ?
#
loop_
_entity_poly.entity_id
_entity_poly.type
_entity_poly.pdbx_seq_one_letter_code
_entity_poly.pdbx_strand_id
1 'polypeptide(L)'
;EAMGVGLPVICSRADGVEQLLGPLAERQVATFGEADAFVRLITAIVCDDSLRRELGAANRQRLAERFSLRAMIEAFERLYLSLDTASGR
;
A
#
# COMPACT_ATOMS: atom_id res chain seq x y z
N GLU A 1 2.89 -2.13 -7.98
CA GLU A 1 2.42 -3.02 -9.06
C GLU A 1 1.31 -3.96 -8.61
N ALA A 2 1.56 -4.91 -7.68
CA ALA A 2 0.54 -5.86 -7.18
C ALA A 2 -0.75 -5.19 -6.67
N MET A 3 -0.64 -4.16 -5.82
CA MET A 3 -1.80 -3.39 -5.35
C MET A 3 -2.56 -2.73 -6.52
N GLY A 4 -1.84 -2.25 -7.54
CA GLY A 4 -2.43 -1.53 -8.69
C GLY A 4 -3.29 -2.43 -9.58
N VAL A 5 -2.96 -3.72 -9.65
CA VAL A 5 -3.77 -4.74 -10.33
C VAL A 5 -4.80 -5.40 -9.41
N GLY A 6 -4.97 -4.90 -8.18
CA GLY A 6 -5.98 -5.39 -7.25
C GLY A 6 -5.68 -6.74 -6.63
N LEU A 7 -4.40 -7.04 -6.39
CA LEU A 7 -3.99 -8.25 -5.68
C LEU A 7 -3.69 -7.98 -4.21
N PRO A 8 -3.96 -8.94 -3.31
CA PRO A 8 -3.36 -8.96 -1.98
C PRO A 8 -1.84 -8.95 -2.07
N VAL A 9 -1.19 -8.43 -1.03
CA VAL A 9 0.26 -8.43 -0.89
C VAL A 9 0.59 -9.18 0.40
N ILE A 10 1.62 -10.03 0.34
CA ILE A 10 2.21 -10.62 1.55
C ILE A 10 3.67 -10.23 1.57
N CYS A 11 4.09 -9.55 2.63
CA CYS A 11 5.47 -9.07 2.78
C CYS A 11 5.91 -9.09 4.24
N SER A 12 7.22 -9.02 4.45
CA SER A 12 7.80 -8.83 5.78
C SER A 12 7.53 -7.41 6.28
N ARG A 13 7.38 -7.26 7.60
CA ARG A 13 7.30 -5.98 8.27
C ARG A 13 8.61 -5.21 8.04
N ALA A 14 8.49 -4.08 7.36
CA ALA A 14 9.57 -3.15 7.06
C ALA A 14 9.02 -1.72 7.09
N ASP A 15 9.91 -0.75 7.18
CA ASP A 15 9.53 0.67 7.22
C ASP A 15 8.63 1.04 6.04
N GLY A 16 7.55 1.77 6.35
CA GLY A 16 6.58 2.23 5.35
C GLY A 16 5.57 1.18 4.88
N VAL A 17 5.74 -0.12 5.17
CA VAL A 17 4.78 -1.17 4.76
C VAL A 17 3.43 -1.00 5.46
N GLU A 18 3.43 -0.73 6.76
CA GLU A 18 2.19 -0.49 7.52
C GLU A 18 1.47 0.77 7.03
N GLN A 19 2.21 1.83 6.68
CA GLN A 19 1.64 3.02 6.06
C GLN A 19 1.08 2.72 4.66
N LEU A 20 1.78 1.89 3.87
CA LEU A 20 1.37 1.52 2.52
C LEU A 20 0.07 0.72 2.53
N LEU A 21 -0.07 -0.27 3.41
CA LEU A 21 -1.22 -1.17 3.48
C LEU A 21 -2.35 -0.65 4.40
N GLY A 22 -2.04 0.27 5.31
CA GLY A 22 -3.00 0.94 6.17
C GLY A 22 -3.68 -0.02 7.16
N PRO A 23 -4.98 0.15 7.46
CA PRO A 23 -5.69 -0.63 8.49
C PRO A 23 -5.68 -2.15 8.26
N LEU A 24 -5.41 -2.61 7.03
CA LEU A 24 -5.40 -4.03 6.66
C LEU A 24 -3.99 -4.63 6.66
N ALA A 25 -2.98 -3.92 7.17
CA ALA A 25 -1.59 -4.39 7.22
C ALA A 25 -1.44 -5.70 8.00
N GLU A 26 -2.11 -5.85 9.14
CA GLU A 26 -2.03 -7.07 9.98
C GLU A 26 -2.52 -8.34 9.27
N ARG A 27 -3.32 -8.21 8.20
CA ARG A 27 -3.80 -9.36 7.39
C ARG A 27 -2.86 -9.69 6.23
N GLN A 28 -1.75 -8.97 6.09
CA GLN A 28 -0.88 -8.97 4.91
C GLN A 28 0.62 -8.91 5.26
N VAL A 29 0.97 -8.71 6.53
CA VAL A 29 2.34 -8.48 6.98
C VAL A 29 2.73 -9.47 8.06
N ALA A 30 3.86 -10.13 7.88
CA ALA A 30 4.48 -10.97 8.91
C ALA A 30 5.79 -10.33 9.41
N THR A 31 6.19 -10.60 10.65
CA THR A 31 7.51 -10.16 11.12
C THR A 31 8.60 -10.90 10.35
N PHE A 32 9.71 -10.22 10.05
CA PHE A 32 10.85 -10.84 9.39
C PHE A 32 11.37 -12.04 10.20
N GLY A 33 11.59 -13.18 9.53
CA GLY A 33 12.03 -14.43 10.15
C GLY A 33 10.90 -15.32 10.69
N GLU A 34 9.66 -14.82 10.76
CA GLU A 34 8.50 -15.63 11.19
C GLU A 34 7.89 -16.39 10.00
N ALA A 35 8.59 -17.42 9.52
CA ALA A 35 8.17 -18.21 8.36
C ALA A 35 6.76 -18.80 8.54
N ASP A 36 6.43 -19.32 9.72
CA ASP A 36 5.10 -19.89 10.00
C ASP A 36 3.99 -18.84 9.91
N ALA A 37 4.25 -17.60 10.35
CA ALA A 37 3.29 -16.51 10.21
C ALA A 37 3.05 -16.17 8.73
N PHE A 38 4.13 -16.11 7.94
CA PHE A 38 4.05 -15.89 6.51
C PHE A 38 3.22 -16.97 5.80
N VAL A 39 3.45 -18.25 6.13
CA VAL A 39 2.68 -19.38 5.59
C VAL A 39 1.21 -19.32 5.98
N ARG A 40 0.89 -18.92 7.22
CA ARG A 40 -0.50 -18.74 7.66
C ARG A 40 -1.21 -17.65 6.85
N LEU A 41 -0.55 -16.53 6.57
CA LEU A 41 -1.11 -15.46 5.74
C LEU A 41 -1.38 -15.94 4.30
N ILE A 42 -0.42 -16.64 3.69
CA ILE A 42 -0.60 -17.22 2.35
C ILE A 42 -1.80 -18.15 2.35
N THR A 43 -1.87 -19.07 3.32
CA THR A 43 -2.93 -20.08 3.42
C THR A 43 -4.29 -19.41 3.57
N ALA A 44 -4.41 -18.41 4.46
CA ALA A 44 -5.65 -17.66 4.65
C ALA A 44 -6.13 -17.00 3.34
N ILE A 45 -5.24 -16.34 2.60
CA ILE A 45 -5.59 -15.64 1.36
C ILE A 45 -5.89 -16.61 0.21
N VAL A 46 -5.19 -17.74 0.12
CA VAL A 46 -5.41 -18.73 -0.95
C VAL A 46 -6.69 -19.53 -0.72
N CYS A 47 -7.02 -19.83 0.54
CA CYS A 47 -8.20 -20.63 0.88
C CYS A 47 -9.49 -19.82 1.00
N ASP A 48 -9.43 -18.50 1.18
CA ASP A 48 -10.60 -17.62 1.28
C ASP A 48 -10.65 -16.63 0.11
N ASP A 49 -11.48 -16.96 -0.87
CA ASP A 49 -11.68 -16.17 -2.08
C ASP A 49 -12.37 -14.82 -1.80
N SER A 50 -13.16 -14.72 -0.73
CA SER A 50 -13.78 -13.45 -0.30
C SER A 50 -12.71 -12.53 0.27
N LEU A 51 -11.89 -13.04 1.18
CA LEU A 51 -10.75 -12.32 1.75
C LEU A 51 -9.79 -11.84 0.66
N ARG A 52 -9.48 -12.70 -0.31
CA ARG A 52 -8.61 -12.37 -1.44
C ARG A 52 -9.13 -11.17 -2.23
N ARG A 53 -10.44 -11.14 -2.53
CA ARG A 53 -11.08 -10.01 -3.23
C ARG A 53 -11.13 -8.76 -2.39
N GLU A 54 -11.46 -8.89 -1.10
CA GLU A 54 -11.51 -7.78 -0.13
C GLU A 54 -10.17 -7.04 -0.07
N LEU A 55 -9.08 -7.78 0.21
CA LEU A 55 -7.74 -7.22 0.34
C LEU A 55 -7.26 -6.63 -1.00
N GLY A 56 -7.51 -7.32 -2.11
CA GLY A 56 -7.15 -6.85 -3.44
C GLY A 56 -7.83 -5.52 -3.81
N ALA A 57 -9.15 -5.42 -3.58
CA ALA A 57 -9.91 -4.20 -3.83
C ALA A 57 -9.42 -3.04 -2.95
N ALA A 58 -9.22 -3.30 -1.65
CA ALA A 58 -8.73 -2.30 -0.71
C ALA A 58 -7.33 -1.79 -1.07
N ASN A 59 -6.43 -2.70 -1.48
CA ASN A 59 -5.09 -2.35 -1.94
C ASN A 59 -5.13 -1.45 -3.18
N ARG A 60 -5.97 -1.77 -4.17
CA ARG A 60 -6.11 -0.96 -5.39
C ARG A 60 -6.66 0.42 -5.09
N GLN A 61 -7.70 0.50 -4.27
CA GLN A 61 -8.29 1.76 -3.85
C GLN A 61 -7.25 2.64 -3.15
N ARG A 62 -6.52 2.09 -2.18
CA ARG A 62 -5.51 2.82 -1.43
C ARG A 62 -4.36 3.32 -2.32
N LEU A 63 -3.90 2.51 -3.27
CA LEU A 63 -2.89 2.94 -4.24
C LEU A 63 -3.40 4.12 -5.07
N ALA A 64 -4.63 4.06 -5.57
CA ALA A 64 -5.21 5.14 -6.36
C ALA A 64 -5.33 6.46 -5.57
N GLU A 65 -5.77 6.36 -4.30
CA GLU A 65 -6.01 7.52 -3.43
C GLU A 65 -4.72 8.17 -2.91
N ARG A 66 -3.70 7.38 -2.56
CA ARG A 66 -2.55 7.86 -1.77
C ARG A 66 -1.22 7.79 -2.50
N PHE A 67 -1.10 6.93 -3.50
CA PHE A 67 0.19 6.57 -4.11
C PHE A 67 0.15 6.56 -5.63
N SER A 68 -0.85 7.20 -6.24
CA SER A 68 -0.91 7.33 -7.69
C SER A 68 0.15 8.32 -8.18
N LEU A 69 0.74 8.02 -9.34
CA LEU A 69 1.71 8.90 -9.98
C LEU A 69 1.11 10.30 -10.20
N ARG A 70 -0.18 10.38 -10.56
CA ARG A 70 -0.89 11.65 -10.71
C ARG A 70 -0.92 12.44 -9.41
N ALA A 71 -1.32 11.83 -8.29
CA ALA A 71 -1.35 12.52 -7.00
C ALA A 71 0.04 13.00 -6.58
N MET A 72 1.09 12.22 -6.87
CA MET A 72 2.47 12.61 -6.64
C MET A 72 2.87 13.83 -7.48
N ILE A 73 2.61 13.80 -8.80
CA ILE A 73 2.90 14.93 -9.70
C ILE A 73 2.20 16.20 -9.23
N GLU A 74 0.90 16.12 -8.93
CA GLU A 74 0.13 17.27 -8.46
C GLU A 74 0.66 17.83 -7.11
N ALA A 75 1.16 16.96 -6.23
CA ALA A 75 1.76 17.39 -4.97
C ALA A 75 3.10 18.12 -5.18
N PHE A 76 3.96 17.60 -6.06
CA PHE A 76 5.22 18.26 -6.40
C PHE A 76 4.99 19.58 -7.15
N GLU A 77 4.03 19.64 -8.08
CA GLU A 77 3.66 20.87 -8.79
C GLU A 77 3.22 21.96 -7.81
N ARG A 78 2.31 21.64 -6.87
CA ARG A 78 1.89 22.57 -5.81
C ARG A 78 3.07 23.06 -4.97
N LEU A 79 3.99 22.16 -4.63
CA LEU A 79 5.19 22.51 -3.87
C LEU A 79 6.07 23.49 -4.66
N TYR A 80 6.37 23.21 -5.92
CA TYR A 80 7.19 24.09 -6.74
C TYR A 80 6.56 25.48 -6.95
N LEU A 81 5.27 25.53 -7.25
CA LEU A 81 4.54 26.80 -7.37
C LEU A 81 4.56 27.60 -6.05
N SER A 82 4.48 26.93 -4.90
CA SER A 82 4.55 27.60 -3.60
C SER A 82 5.92 28.25 -3.34
N LEU A 83 7.01 27.64 -3.81
CA LEU A 83 8.36 28.17 -3.64
C LEU A 83 8.63 29.36 -4.56
N ASP A 84 8.06 29.36 -5.76
CA ASP A 84 8.14 30.48 -6.70
C ASP A 84 7.44 31.74 -6.14
N THR A 85 6.22 31.57 -5.60
CA THR A 85 5.51 32.67 -4.93
C THR A 85 6.19 33.19 -3.66
N ALA A 86 7.07 32.39 -3.03
CA ALA A 86 7.83 32.78 -1.85
C ALA A 86 9.14 33.52 -2.15
N SER A 87 9.72 33.34 -3.36
CA SER A 87 10.94 34.05 -3.82
C SER A 87 10.67 35.42 -4.45
N GLY A 88 9.41 35.76 -4.72
CA GLY A 88 8.99 37.06 -5.27
C GLY A 88 8.82 38.20 -4.24
N ARG A 89 9.35 38.08 -3.02
CA ARG A 89 9.40 39.15 -2.01
C ARG A 89 10.82 39.51 -1.64
#